data_AF-A0A3A1Y8D6-F1
#
_entry.id   AF-A0A3A1Y8D6-F1
#
_cell.length_a   1.000
_cell.length_b   1.000
_cell.length_c   1.000
_cell.angle_alpha   90.00
_cell.angle_beta   90.00
_cell.angle_gamma   90.00
#
_symmetry.space_group_name_H-M   'P 1'
#
loop_
_entity.id
_entity.type
_entity.pdbx_description
1 polymer ?
#
loop_
_entity_poly.entity_id
_entity_poly.type
_entity_poly.pdbx_seq_one_letter_code
_entity_poly.pdbx_strand_id
1 'polypeptide(L)'
;MFVKPLFTFILALASLGAISSEYKHYSNTQLQQEYNRLYNQNATAVRELATTIRELRQEAVGEEIGAHQFIVYFSALVFADINKNYSINNYTYRQDPRVLSFVNLTDVCYQLTVRNNNVAPNSACEATNVLYMVAKYNRQTLQSMALAGVVFMAVLQQENNMPLTQKQRALINLSKNPDAYNYGFKPYLPESGDYLDNQTLYDFYTTFNVRLVRD
;
A
#
# COMPACT_ATOMS: atom_id res chain seq x y z
N MET A 1 41.15 -23.63 8.02
CA MET A 1 39.82 -24.19 7.70
C MET A 1 38.72 -23.25 8.23
N PHE A 2 38.70 -21.97 7.82
CA PHE A 2 37.85 -20.91 8.41
C PHE A 2 37.04 -20.09 7.37
N VAL A 3 36.96 -20.55 6.11
CA VAL A 3 36.38 -19.75 5.01
C VAL A 3 34.85 -19.93 4.89
N LYS A 4 34.28 -21.00 5.45
CA LYS A 4 32.84 -21.30 5.35
C LYS A 4 31.90 -20.42 6.21
N PRO A 5 32.21 -20.02 7.47
CA PRO A 5 31.28 -19.20 8.25
C PRO A 5 31.19 -17.74 7.78
N LEU A 6 32.22 -17.24 7.07
CA LEU A 6 32.24 -15.85 6.57
C LEU A 6 31.24 -15.63 5.43
N PHE A 7 31.10 -16.62 4.54
CA PHE A 7 30.14 -16.56 3.43
C PHE A 7 28.68 -16.59 3.91
N THR A 8 28.38 -17.36 4.96
CA THR A 8 27.03 -17.40 5.53
C THR A 8 26.65 -16.09 6.20
N PHE A 9 27.61 -15.39 6.82
CA PHE A 9 27.38 -14.07 7.39
C PHE A 9 27.14 -13.00 6.31
N ILE A 10 27.88 -13.04 5.19
CA ILE A 10 27.69 -12.09 4.08
C ILE A 10 26.33 -12.30 3.39
N LEU A 11 25.88 -13.55 3.25
CA LEU A 11 24.53 -13.87 2.73
C LEU A 11 23.41 -13.46 3.70
N ALA A 12 23.64 -13.54 5.01
CA ALA A 12 22.71 -13.05 6.03
C ALA A 12 22.68 -11.50 6.11
N LEU A 13 23.81 -10.84 5.86
CA LEU A 13 23.89 -9.38 5.76
C LEU A 13 23.27 -8.85 4.46
N ALA A 14 23.35 -9.61 3.36
CA ALA A 14 22.65 -9.30 2.11
C ALA A 14 21.12 -9.45 2.24
N SER A 15 20.63 -10.33 3.12
CA SER A 15 19.18 -10.42 3.44
C SER A 15 18.72 -9.41 4.51
N LEU A 16 19.65 -8.81 5.26
CA LEU A 16 19.42 -7.70 6.20
C LEU A 16 19.50 -6.32 5.54
N GLY A 17 19.79 -6.26 4.24
CA GLY A 17 19.77 -5.06 3.41
C GLY A 17 18.36 -4.55 3.14
N ALA A 18 17.54 -4.35 4.17
CA ALA A 18 16.44 -3.38 4.14
C ALA A 18 17.03 -1.96 4.21
N ILE A 19 18.00 -1.68 3.34
CA ILE A 19 18.34 -0.31 2.96
C ILE A 19 17.06 0.20 2.32
N SER A 20 16.59 1.38 2.73
CA SER A 20 15.60 2.17 1.99
C SER A 20 15.93 2.07 0.50
N SER A 21 15.21 1.22 -0.23
CA SER A 21 15.57 0.86 -1.59
C SER A 21 15.16 2.04 -2.47
N GLU A 22 16.11 2.91 -2.76
CA GLU A 22 15.92 4.00 -3.71
C GLU A 22 15.92 3.42 -5.13
N TYR A 23 14.81 2.78 -5.51
CA TYR A 23 14.63 2.13 -6.81
C TYR A 23 14.84 3.08 -8.00
N LYS A 24 14.70 4.39 -7.77
CA LYS A 24 15.04 5.44 -8.74
C LYS A 24 16.49 5.40 -9.23
N HIS A 25 17.40 4.74 -8.51
CA HIS A 25 18.81 4.60 -8.88
C HIS A 25 19.16 3.25 -9.51
N TYR A 26 18.21 2.30 -9.56
CA TYR A 26 18.45 1.00 -10.15
C TYR A 26 18.58 1.12 -11.67
N SER A 27 19.41 0.29 -12.30
CA SER A 27 19.39 0.08 -13.75
C SER A 27 18.09 -0.63 -14.17
N ASN A 28 17.75 -0.57 -15.46
CA ASN A 28 16.56 -1.25 -16.00
C ASN A 28 16.60 -2.77 -15.76
N THR A 29 17.76 -3.40 -15.86
CA THR A 29 17.94 -4.82 -15.55
C THR A 29 17.68 -5.14 -14.08
N GLN A 30 18.20 -4.31 -13.17
CA GLN A 30 17.96 -4.46 -11.73
C GLN A 30 16.46 -4.26 -11.38
N LEU A 31 15.81 -3.27 -12.01
CA LEU A 31 14.37 -3.06 -11.86
C LEU A 31 13.57 -4.28 -12.35
N GLN A 32 13.93 -4.87 -13.49
CA GLN A 32 13.23 -6.05 -14.01
C GLN A 32 13.41 -7.27 -13.11
N GLN A 33 14.62 -7.48 -12.57
CA GLN A 33 14.89 -8.56 -11.63
C GLN A 33 14.08 -8.41 -10.34
N GLU A 34 14.05 -7.19 -9.78
CA GLU A 34 13.24 -6.89 -8.60
C GLU A 34 11.75 -7.01 -8.88
N TYR A 35 11.29 -6.54 -10.04
CA TYR A 35 9.90 -6.71 -10.47
C TYR A 35 9.52 -8.19 -10.47
N ASN A 36 10.28 -9.04 -11.15
CA ASN A 36 9.99 -10.48 -11.23
C ASN A 36 9.96 -11.12 -9.83
N ARG A 37 10.92 -10.77 -8.97
CA ARG A 37 11.00 -11.27 -7.59
C ARG A 37 9.79 -10.84 -6.77
N LEU A 38 9.45 -9.55 -6.78
CA LEU A 38 8.37 -8.97 -5.99
C LEU A 38 7.00 -9.37 -6.53
N TYR A 39 6.81 -9.44 -7.84
CA TYR A 39 5.56 -9.90 -8.45
C TYR A 39 5.24 -11.33 -8.03
N ASN A 40 6.22 -12.24 -8.07
CA ASN A 40 6.01 -13.63 -7.63
C ASN A 40 5.60 -13.73 -6.14
N GLN A 41 6.06 -12.79 -5.31
CA GLN A 41 5.68 -12.73 -3.88
C GLN A 41 4.29 -12.14 -3.66
N ASN A 42 3.78 -11.34 -4.61
CA ASN A 42 2.54 -10.56 -4.46
C ASN A 42 1.49 -10.90 -5.52
N ALA A 43 1.66 -11.95 -6.33
CA ALA A 43 0.81 -12.23 -7.49
C ALA A 43 -0.68 -12.30 -7.15
N THR A 44 -1.02 -12.91 -6.00
CA THR A 44 -2.41 -12.95 -5.50
C THR A 44 -2.93 -11.56 -5.16
N ALA A 45 -2.17 -10.78 -4.37
CA ALA A 45 -2.56 -9.41 -3.98
C ALA A 45 -2.71 -8.48 -5.20
N VAL A 46 -1.85 -8.63 -6.23
CA VAL A 46 -1.98 -7.88 -7.48
C VAL A 46 -3.25 -8.26 -8.23
N ARG A 47 -3.58 -9.55 -8.29
CA ARG A 47 -4.83 -10.02 -8.93
C ARG A 47 -6.06 -9.49 -8.19
N GLU A 48 -6.04 -9.54 -6.85
CA GLU A 48 -7.11 -9.02 -6.00
C GLU A 48 -7.26 -7.50 -6.15
N LEU A 49 -6.15 -6.75 -6.25
CA LEU A 49 -6.17 -5.32 -6.54
C LEU A 49 -6.82 -5.03 -7.90
N ALA A 50 -6.42 -5.75 -8.95
CA ALA A 50 -7.00 -5.58 -10.29
C ALA A 50 -8.52 -5.88 -10.29
N THR A 51 -8.94 -6.94 -9.58
CA THR A 51 -10.35 -7.27 -9.37
C THR A 51 -11.09 -6.14 -8.65
N THR A 52 -10.52 -5.64 -7.54
CA THR A 52 -11.10 -4.56 -6.72
C THR A 52 -11.28 -3.28 -7.53
N ILE A 53 -10.28 -2.87 -8.32
CA ILE A 53 -10.35 -1.68 -9.18
C ILE A 53 -11.50 -1.85 -10.19
N ARG A 54 -11.61 -3.03 -10.81
CA ARG A 54 -12.65 -3.32 -11.79
C ARG A 54 -14.05 -3.33 -11.16
N GLU A 55 -14.20 -3.92 -9.98
CA GLU A 55 -15.47 -3.98 -9.24
C GLU A 55 -15.92 -2.59 -8.81
N LEU A 56 -15.02 -1.79 -8.22
CA LEU A 56 -15.32 -0.39 -7.90
C LEU A 56 -15.75 0.41 -9.13
N ARG A 57 -15.07 0.22 -10.26
CA ARG A 57 -15.43 0.88 -11.52
C ARG A 57 -16.83 0.50 -12.01
N GLN A 58 -17.29 -0.71 -11.73
CA GLN A 58 -18.60 -1.23 -12.15
C GLN A 58 -19.71 -0.86 -11.17
N GLU A 59 -19.41 -0.78 -9.87
CA GLU A 59 -20.41 -0.57 -8.82
C GLU A 59 -20.60 0.92 -8.48
N ALA A 60 -19.53 1.72 -8.48
CA ALA A 60 -19.57 3.12 -8.02
C ALA A 60 -19.84 4.13 -9.15
N VAL A 61 -20.53 3.70 -10.22
CA VAL A 61 -20.71 4.48 -11.45
C VAL A 61 -21.45 5.79 -11.19
N GLY A 62 -20.74 6.90 -11.34
CA GLY A 62 -21.29 8.25 -11.20
C GLY A 62 -21.55 8.66 -9.75
N GLU A 63 -21.16 7.84 -8.77
CA GLU A 63 -21.32 8.19 -7.36
C GLU A 63 -20.40 9.35 -6.98
N GLU A 64 -20.92 10.22 -6.11
CA GLU A 64 -20.15 11.27 -5.47
C GLU A 64 -19.71 10.80 -4.09
N ILE A 65 -18.42 10.88 -3.82
CA ILE A 65 -17.83 10.45 -2.56
C ILE A 65 -16.76 11.43 -2.10
N GLY A 66 -16.71 11.68 -0.79
CA GLY A 66 -15.65 12.47 -0.20
C GLY A 66 -14.28 11.83 -0.45
N ALA A 67 -13.27 12.63 -0.82
CA ALA A 67 -11.95 12.10 -1.16
C ALA A 67 -11.32 11.30 -0.01
N HIS A 68 -11.42 11.78 1.23
CA HIS A 68 -10.91 11.05 2.39
C HIS A 68 -11.68 9.74 2.60
N GLN A 69 -13.00 9.78 2.47
CA GLN A 69 -13.85 8.61 2.58
C GLN A 69 -13.49 7.54 1.53
N PHE A 70 -13.29 7.93 0.26
CA PHE A 70 -12.84 7.03 -0.80
C PHE A 70 -11.51 6.37 -0.45
N ILE A 71 -10.51 7.15 -0.02
CA ILE A 71 -9.18 6.61 0.32
C ILE A 71 -9.28 5.58 1.43
N VAL A 72 -10.07 5.86 2.48
CA VAL A 72 -10.24 4.92 3.59
C VAL A 72 -10.92 3.63 3.14
N TYR A 73 -12.00 3.71 2.36
CA TYR A 73 -12.65 2.52 1.82
C TYR A 73 -11.75 1.72 0.87
N PHE A 74 -11.10 2.40 -0.09
CA PHE A 74 -10.16 1.77 -1.01
C PHE A 74 -9.00 1.11 -0.26
N SER A 75 -8.49 1.79 0.78
CA SER A 75 -7.45 1.24 1.67
C SER A 75 -7.92 -0.04 2.37
N ALA A 76 -9.16 -0.10 2.85
CA ALA A 76 -9.70 -1.28 3.47
C ALA A 76 -9.84 -2.43 2.47
N LEU A 77 -10.41 -2.17 1.30
CA LEU A 77 -10.59 -3.18 0.24
C LEU A 77 -9.26 -3.80 -0.21
N VAL A 78 -8.22 -2.98 -0.36
CA VAL A 78 -6.92 -3.44 -0.86
C VAL A 78 -6.03 -4.01 0.24
N PHE A 79 -5.90 -3.30 1.37
CA PHE A 79 -4.84 -3.59 2.34
C PHE A 79 -5.30 -4.34 3.60
N ALA A 80 -6.60 -4.46 3.88
CA ALA A 80 -7.03 -5.12 5.11
C ALA A 80 -6.52 -6.57 5.20
N ASP A 81 -6.60 -7.34 4.10
CA ASP A 81 -6.00 -8.69 4.07
C ASP A 81 -4.48 -8.64 4.10
N ILE A 82 -3.86 -7.84 3.21
CA ILE A 82 -2.40 -7.74 3.07
C ILE A 82 -1.76 -7.42 4.42
N ASN A 83 -2.41 -6.58 5.22
CA ASN A 83 -1.92 -6.14 6.52
C ASN A 83 -2.46 -6.96 7.71
N LYS A 84 -3.29 -7.99 7.52
CA LYS A 84 -3.99 -8.69 8.63
C LYS A 84 -3.08 -9.21 9.76
N ASN A 85 -1.83 -9.57 9.46
CA ASN A 85 -0.85 -10.04 10.44
C ASN A 85 0.03 -8.94 11.03
N TYR A 86 -0.43 -7.68 11.07
CA TYR A 86 0.24 -6.58 11.79
C TYR A 86 0.52 -6.94 13.27
N SER A 87 1.26 -6.13 14.02
CA SER A 87 1.36 -6.28 15.48
C SER A 87 1.44 -4.91 16.17
N ILE A 88 0.98 -4.87 17.42
CA ILE A 88 1.03 -3.67 18.27
C ILE A 88 1.53 -4.12 19.64
N ASN A 89 2.78 -3.77 19.96
CA ASN A 89 3.42 -4.09 21.23
C ASN A 89 4.10 -2.83 21.78
N ASN A 90 3.84 -2.46 23.05
CA ASN A 90 4.50 -1.34 23.72
C ASN A 90 4.56 -0.06 22.86
N TYR A 91 3.40 0.44 22.42
CA TYR A 91 3.29 1.62 21.55
C TYR A 91 4.06 1.52 20.22
N THR A 92 4.42 0.32 19.78
CA THR A 92 5.07 0.09 18.50
C THR A 92 4.14 -0.69 17.59
N TYR A 93 3.76 -0.08 16.48
CA TYR A 93 3.07 -0.73 15.38
C TYR A 93 4.09 -1.32 14.40
N ARG A 94 3.84 -2.55 13.97
CA ARG A 94 4.57 -3.19 12.87
C ARG A 94 3.55 -3.71 11.86
N GLN A 95 3.62 -3.23 10.62
CA GLN A 95 2.83 -3.75 9.51
C GLN A 95 3.22 -5.20 9.18
N ASP A 96 2.29 -5.94 8.58
CA ASP A 96 2.60 -7.24 7.97
C ASP A 96 3.72 -7.06 6.92
N PRO A 97 4.78 -7.90 6.89
CA PRO A 97 5.85 -7.80 5.89
C PRO A 97 5.35 -7.79 4.43
N ARG A 98 4.18 -8.38 4.16
CA ARG A 98 3.53 -8.32 2.84
C ARG A 98 3.23 -6.89 2.41
N VAL A 99 2.91 -5.98 3.33
CA VAL A 99 2.71 -4.55 3.02
C VAL A 99 3.98 -3.96 2.41
N LEU A 100 5.14 -4.17 3.05
CA LEU A 100 6.39 -3.62 2.55
C LEU A 100 6.77 -4.21 1.18
N SER A 101 6.54 -5.51 0.99
CA SER A 101 6.77 -6.18 -0.29
C SER A 101 5.88 -5.60 -1.40
N PHE A 102 4.61 -5.34 -1.10
CA PHE A 102 3.67 -4.77 -2.06
C PHE A 102 3.95 -3.30 -2.38
N VAL A 103 4.35 -2.52 -1.37
CA VAL A 103 4.82 -1.14 -1.54
C VAL A 103 6.07 -1.10 -2.42
N ASN A 104 7.03 -2.00 -2.19
CA ASN A 104 8.22 -2.15 -3.04
C ASN A 104 7.87 -2.49 -4.49
N LEU A 105 6.92 -3.41 -4.71
CA LEU A 105 6.45 -3.76 -6.06
C LEU A 105 5.87 -2.53 -6.76
N THR A 106 5.07 -1.75 -6.04
CA THR A 106 4.44 -0.53 -6.55
C THR A 106 5.49 0.51 -6.96
N ASP A 107 6.50 0.75 -6.12
CA ASP A 107 7.63 1.62 -6.46
C ASP A 107 8.39 1.14 -7.70
N VAL A 108 8.68 -0.16 -7.80
CA VAL A 108 9.40 -0.73 -8.95
C VAL A 108 8.59 -0.59 -10.24
N CYS A 109 7.29 -0.89 -10.21
CA CYS A 109 6.39 -0.71 -11.36
C CYS A 109 6.34 0.75 -11.81
N TYR A 110 6.26 1.69 -10.87
CA TYR A 110 6.30 3.11 -11.20
C TYR A 110 7.61 3.50 -11.88
N GLN A 111 8.76 3.08 -11.33
CA GLN A 111 10.07 3.37 -11.94
C GLN A 111 10.23 2.76 -13.34
N LEU A 112 9.69 1.57 -13.58
CA LEU A 112 9.66 0.97 -14.92
C LEU A 112 8.78 1.78 -15.89
N THR A 113 7.63 2.27 -15.41
CA THR A 113 6.65 3.03 -16.19
C THR A 113 7.18 4.41 -16.59
N VAL A 114 7.69 5.20 -15.65
CA VAL A 114 8.17 6.57 -15.93
C VAL A 114 9.42 6.60 -16.81
N ARG A 115 10.15 5.48 -16.90
CA ARG A 115 11.31 5.33 -17.80
C ARG A 115 10.94 4.84 -19.19
N ASN A 116 9.64 4.71 -19.47
CA ASN A 116 9.09 4.17 -20.72
C ASN A 116 9.75 2.83 -21.13
N ASN A 117 10.10 2.02 -20.13
CA ASN A 117 10.71 0.73 -20.37
C ASN A 117 9.55 -0.24 -20.67
N ASN A 118 9.17 -0.31 -21.95
CA ASN A 118 8.05 -1.08 -22.52
C ASN A 118 8.05 -2.61 -22.23
N VAL A 119 8.93 -3.09 -21.35
CA VAL A 119 9.03 -4.49 -20.91
C VAL A 119 8.00 -4.82 -19.82
N ALA A 120 7.29 -3.82 -19.26
CA ALA A 120 6.27 -4.05 -18.23
C ALA A 120 5.04 -3.10 -18.24
N PRO A 121 4.31 -2.87 -19.35
CA PRO A 121 2.89 -2.59 -19.25
C PRO A 121 2.16 -3.95 -19.19
N ASN A 122 2.48 -4.76 -18.20
CA ASN A 122 1.60 -5.87 -17.87
C ASN A 122 0.51 -5.34 -16.95
N SER A 123 -0.65 -5.99 -16.97
CA SER A 123 -1.81 -5.62 -16.15
C SER A 123 -1.49 -5.49 -14.65
N ALA A 124 -0.41 -6.13 -14.20
CA ALA A 124 0.10 -6.01 -12.84
C ALA A 124 0.66 -4.61 -12.52
N CYS A 125 1.54 -4.06 -13.37
CA CYS A 125 2.04 -2.70 -13.15
C CYS A 125 0.98 -1.64 -13.41
N GLU A 126 0.01 -1.88 -14.30
CA GLU A 126 -1.15 -0.99 -14.46
C GLU A 126 -1.95 -0.88 -13.15
N ALA A 127 -2.31 -2.04 -12.56
CA ALA A 127 -3.06 -2.07 -11.31
C ALA A 127 -2.30 -1.41 -10.14
N THR A 128 -1.01 -1.71 -9.97
CA THR A 128 -0.21 -1.11 -8.88
C THR A 128 0.05 0.38 -9.11
N ASN A 129 0.20 0.85 -10.35
CA ASN A 129 0.30 2.28 -10.64
C ASN A 129 -0.98 3.04 -10.30
N VAL A 130 -2.16 2.44 -10.53
CA VAL A 130 -3.44 3.01 -10.07
C VAL A 130 -3.45 3.17 -8.55
N LEU A 131 -3.03 2.13 -7.82
CA LEU A 131 -2.88 2.21 -6.37
C LEU A 131 -1.89 3.33 -5.98
N TYR A 132 -0.79 3.50 -6.73
CA TYR A 132 0.18 4.53 -6.42
C TYR A 132 -0.33 5.95 -6.70
N MET A 133 -1.12 6.12 -7.75
CA MET A 133 -1.83 7.36 -8.05
C MET A 133 -2.77 7.74 -6.91
N VAL A 134 -3.56 6.78 -6.38
CA VAL A 134 -4.39 7.01 -5.19
C VAL A 134 -3.52 7.45 -4.01
N ALA A 135 -2.34 6.86 -3.83
CA ALA A 135 -1.38 7.26 -2.81
C ALA A 135 -0.55 8.51 -3.15
N LYS A 136 -0.93 9.29 -4.18
CA LYS A 136 -0.23 10.48 -4.69
C LYS A 136 1.28 10.25 -4.89
N TYR A 137 1.63 9.08 -5.41
CA TYR A 137 3.01 8.65 -5.69
C TYR A 137 3.93 8.74 -4.46
N ASN A 138 3.37 8.54 -3.27
CA ASN A 138 4.09 8.60 -2.00
C ASN A 138 4.10 7.23 -1.30
N ARG A 139 5.30 6.67 -1.15
CA ARG A 139 5.54 5.38 -0.49
C ARG A 139 4.98 5.33 0.94
N GLN A 140 5.16 6.42 1.70
CA GLN A 140 4.68 6.52 3.09
C GLN A 140 3.15 6.53 3.13
N THR A 141 2.51 7.09 2.11
CA THR A 141 1.05 7.03 1.95
C THR A 141 0.55 5.60 1.77
N LEU A 142 1.20 4.78 0.94
CA LEU A 142 0.80 3.37 0.80
C LEU A 142 0.86 2.60 2.12
N GLN A 143 1.89 2.86 2.94
CA GLN A 143 2.00 2.26 4.28
C GLN A 143 0.92 2.79 5.23
N SER A 144 0.59 4.08 5.12
CA SER A 144 -0.47 4.72 5.91
C SER A 144 -1.86 4.20 5.52
N MET A 145 -2.11 3.99 4.23
CA MET A 145 -3.31 3.33 3.69
C MET A 145 -3.43 1.92 4.25
N ALA A 146 -2.32 1.16 4.33
CA ALA A 146 -2.36 -0.18 4.92
C ALA A 146 -2.78 -0.19 6.40
N LEU A 147 -2.30 0.79 7.18
CA LEU A 147 -2.77 0.99 8.55
C LEU A 147 -4.24 1.43 8.59
N ALA A 148 -4.62 2.39 7.76
CA ALA A 148 -5.99 2.92 7.68
C ALA A 148 -6.99 1.81 7.36
N GLY A 149 -6.67 0.90 6.44
CA GLY A 149 -7.53 -0.22 6.08
C GLY A 149 -7.83 -1.15 7.27
N VAL A 150 -6.83 -1.53 8.07
CA VAL A 150 -7.06 -2.39 9.24
C VAL A 150 -7.74 -1.65 10.40
N VAL A 151 -7.47 -0.35 10.57
CA VAL A 151 -8.18 0.50 11.54
C VAL A 151 -9.65 0.58 11.17
N PHE A 152 -9.95 0.89 9.90
CA PHE A 152 -11.32 0.97 9.39
C PHE A 152 -12.09 -0.33 9.64
N MET A 153 -11.49 -1.49 9.33
CA MET A 153 -12.13 -2.78 9.59
C MET A 153 -12.38 -3.04 11.09
N ALA A 154 -11.49 -2.59 11.98
CA ALA A 154 -11.70 -2.71 13.42
C ALA A 154 -12.83 -1.78 13.93
N VAL A 155 -12.90 -0.55 13.41
CA VAL A 155 -13.99 0.40 13.71
C VAL A 155 -15.33 -0.13 13.20
N LEU A 156 -15.39 -0.63 11.96
CA LEU A 156 -16.60 -1.21 11.39
C LEU A 156 -17.11 -2.40 12.22
N GLN A 157 -16.22 -3.27 12.72
CA GLN A 157 -16.61 -4.34 13.64
C GLN A 157 -17.15 -3.81 14.97
N GLN A 158 -16.55 -2.74 15.50
CA GLN A 158 -17.01 -2.09 16.72
C GLN A 158 -18.43 -1.52 16.55
N GLU A 159 -18.67 -0.79 15.46
CA GLU A 159 -19.97 -0.16 15.15
C GLU A 159 -21.07 -1.21 14.93
N ASN A 160 -20.72 -2.37 14.36
CA ASN A 160 -21.63 -3.50 14.19
C ASN A 160 -21.77 -4.38 15.45
N ASN A 161 -21.28 -3.93 16.61
CA ASN A 161 -21.33 -4.64 17.89
C ASN A 161 -20.71 -6.05 17.83
N MET A 162 -19.72 -6.27 16.96
CA MET A 162 -19.01 -7.53 16.85
C MET A 162 -17.90 -7.62 17.93
N PRO A 163 -17.65 -8.82 18.50
CA PRO A 163 -16.57 -9.00 19.46
C PRO A 163 -15.20 -8.67 18.86
N LEU A 164 -14.50 -7.72 19.47
CA LEU A 164 -13.15 -7.34 19.06
C LEU A 164 -12.10 -8.22 19.74
N THR A 165 -11.06 -8.59 18.99
CA THR A 165 -9.83 -9.16 19.53
C THR A 165 -9.03 -8.10 20.30
N GLN A 166 -8.08 -8.53 21.13
CA GLN A 166 -7.17 -7.61 21.82
C GLN A 166 -6.39 -6.72 20.84
N LYS A 167 -5.96 -7.31 19.71
CA LYS A 167 -5.22 -6.63 18.65
C LYS A 167 -6.05 -5.52 17.98
N GLN A 168 -7.33 -5.77 17.72
CA GLN A 168 -8.25 -4.77 17.16
C GLN A 168 -8.58 -3.66 18.17
N ARG A 169 -8.75 -3.99 19.46
CA ARG A 169 -8.89 -2.98 20.52
C ARG A 169 -7.65 -2.08 20.58
N ALA A 170 -6.45 -2.64 20.43
CA ALA A 170 -5.22 -1.88 20.37
C ALA A 170 -5.15 -0.95 19.14
N LEU A 171 -5.65 -1.38 17.97
CA LEU A 171 -5.78 -0.49 16.80
C LEU A 171 -6.70 0.69 17.05
N ILE A 172 -7.86 0.47 17.68
CA ILE A 172 -8.82 1.54 17.99
C ILE A 172 -8.21 2.52 19.00
N ASN A 173 -7.40 2.04 19.95
CA ASN A 173 -6.67 2.94 20.85
C ASN A 173 -5.56 3.71 20.14
N LEU A 174 -4.89 3.09 19.17
CA LEU A 174 -3.91 3.74 18.31
C LEU A 174 -4.55 4.87 17.49
N SER A 175 -5.73 4.65 16.89
CA SER A 175 -6.41 5.69 16.10
C SER A 175 -6.84 6.90 16.93
N LYS A 176 -7.04 6.72 18.25
CA LYS A 176 -7.37 7.81 19.18
C LYS A 176 -6.15 8.60 19.65
N ASN A 177 -4.95 8.01 19.61
CA ASN A 177 -3.71 8.64 20.06
C ASN A 177 -2.56 8.33 19.09
N PRO A 178 -2.65 8.71 17.80
CA PRO A 178 -1.69 8.27 16.79
C PRO A 178 -0.25 8.72 17.10
N ASP A 179 -0.08 9.93 17.65
CA ASP A 179 1.24 10.49 17.96
C ASP A 179 2.00 9.74 19.05
N ALA A 180 1.32 8.89 19.83
CA ALA A 180 1.93 8.09 20.88
C ALA A 180 2.65 6.84 20.35
N TYR A 181 2.48 6.50 19.06
CA TYR A 181 2.94 5.23 18.50
C TYR A 181 4.14 5.38 17.57
N ASN A 182 5.06 4.40 17.62
CA ASN A 182 6.12 4.24 16.63
C ASN A 182 5.65 3.29 15.52
N TYR A 183 5.61 3.79 14.29
CA TYR A 183 5.15 3.05 13.12
C TYR A 183 6.26 2.38 12.30
N GLY A 184 7.50 2.84 12.45
CA GLY A 184 8.60 2.48 11.53
C GLY A 184 8.50 3.11 10.14
N PHE A 185 7.56 4.03 9.95
CA PHE A 185 7.37 4.87 8.76
C PHE A 185 6.74 6.21 9.24
N LYS A 186 6.69 7.24 8.40
CA LYS A 186 6.06 8.52 8.75
C LYS A 186 4.60 8.49 8.28
N PRO A 187 3.60 8.37 9.18
CA PRO A 187 2.21 8.35 8.76
C PRO A 187 1.85 9.61 8.01
N TYR A 188 1.22 9.43 6.85
CA TYR A 188 0.76 10.50 5.98
C TYR A 188 -0.36 9.96 5.08
N LEU A 189 -1.57 10.49 5.25
CA LEU A 189 -2.65 10.34 4.29
C LEU A 189 -2.87 11.71 3.63
N PRO A 190 -3.00 11.78 2.30
CA PRO A 190 -3.24 13.06 1.63
C PRO A 190 -4.60 13.63 2.06
N GLU A 191 -4.66 14.95 2.16
CA GLU A 191 -5.88 15.66 2.51
C GLU A 191 -6.82 15.70 1.31
N SER A 192 -8.11 15.96 1.53
CA SER A 192 -9.10 16.02 0.44
C SER A 192 -8.68 17.02 -0.64
N GLY A 193 -8.10 18.16 -0.23
CA GLY A 193 -7.57 19.18 -1.13
C GLY A 193 -6.49 18.68 -2.10
N ASP A 194 -5.75 17.63 -1.74
CA ASP A 194 -4.72 17.03 -2.60
C ASP A 194 -5.31 16.29 -3.82
N TYR A 195 -6.63 16.07 -3.86
CA TYR A 195 -7.33 15.37 -4.95
C TYR A 195 -8.27 16.25 -5.78
N LEU A 196 -8.46 17.53 -5.41
CA LEU A 196 -9.46 18.40 -6.04
C LEU A 196 -8.94 19.18 -7.25
N ASP A 197 -7.71 18.92 -7.71
CA ASP A 197 -7.24 19.46 -8.98
C ASP A 197 -7.89 18.73 -10.16
N ASN A 198 -8.11 19.46 -11.27
CA ASN A 198 -8.85 18.94 -12.43
C ASN A 198 -8.25 17.65 -13.01
N GLN A 199 -6.92 17.50 -12.96
CA GLN A 199 -6.25 16.32 -13.49
C GLN A 199 -6.51 15.11 -12.61
N THR A 200 -6.33 15.25 -11.29
CA THR A 200 -6.63 14.16 -10.35
C THR A 200 -8.10 13.76 -10.40
N LEU A 201 -9.03 14.73 -10.47
CA LEU A 201 -10.46 14.44 -10.60
C LEU A 201 -10.78 13.65 -11.89
N TYR A 202 -10.16 14.02 -13.01
CA TYR A 202 -10.31 13.30 -14.28
C TYR A 202 -9.73 11.88 -14.20
N ASP A 203 -8.55 11.72 -13.62
CA ASP A 203 -7.89 10.42 -13.49
C ASP A 203 -8.69 9.46 -12.60
N PHE A 204 -9.25 9.97 -11.49
CA PHE A 204 -10.14 9.19 -10.63
C PHE A 204 -11.44 8.80 -11.34
N TYR A 205 -12.06 9.73 -12.05
CA TYR A 205 -13.29 9.43 -12.79
C TYR A 205 -13.05 8.40 -13.91
N THR A 206 -11.97 8.54 -14.66
CA THR A 206 -11.65 7.59 -15.75
C THR A 206 -11.23 6.22 -15.24
N THR A 207 -10.58 6.16 -14.07
CA THR A 207 -10.10 4.92 -13.46
C THR A 207 -11.21 4.17 -12.71
N PHE A 208 -11.95 4.88 -11.86
CA PHE A 208 -12.91 4.29 -10.91
C PHE A 208 -14.37 4.62 -11.22
N ASN A 209 -14.65 5.49 -12.21
CA ASN A 209 -16.00 5.98 -12.49
C ASN A 209 -16.68 6.70 -11.31
N VAL A 210 -15.87 7.22 -10.39
CA VAL A 210 -16.29 7.92 -9.18
C VAL A 210 -16.00 9.41 -9.33
N ARG A 211 -16.90 10.25 -8.81
CA ARG A 211 -16.68 11.70 -8.71
C ARG A 211 -16.23 12.04 -7.30
N LEU A 212 -14.95 12.37 -7.13
CA LEU A 212 -14.48 12.86 -5.85
C LEU A 212 -15.03 14.25 -5.57
N VAL A 213 -15.58 14.43 -4.38
CA VAL A 213 -16.03 15.73 -3.86
C VAL A 213 -15.25 16.10 -2.59
N ARG A 214 -15.34 17.37 -2.20
CA ARG A 214 -14.79 17.81 -0.92
C ARG A 214 -15.62 17.17 0.21
N ASP A 215 -14.93 16.64 1.21
CA ASP A 215 -15.56 16.14 2.44
C ASP A 215 -16.30 17.26 3.20
#